data_AF-A0A9P8URE8-F1
#
_entry.id   AF-A0A9P8URE8-F1
#
_cell.length_a   1.000
_cell.length_b   1.000
_cell.length_c   1.000
_cell.angle_alpha   90.00
_cell.angle_beta   90.00
_cell.angle_gamma   90.00
#
_symmetry.space_group_name_H-M   'P 1'
#
loop_
_entity.id
_entity.type
_entity.pdbx_description
1 polymer ?
#
loop_
_entity_poly.entity_id
_entity_poly.type
_entity_poly.pdbx_seq_one_letter_code
_entity_poly.pdbx_strand_id
1 'polypeptide(L)'
;MDPNNDVILAYWMNDIASSPDHGVPGAVMIPGYAGGRCVKWLHKIWISKKEISSYYHIWDNRVVSSFIAGKDGKFAETLFSYPGRVSRAGSQL
;
A
#
# COMPACT_ATOMS: atom_id res chain seq x y z
N MET A 1 3.11 -14.89 11.13
CA MET A 1 1.77 -14.52 10.65
C MET A 1 0.93 -14.19 11.87
N ASP A 2 0.16 -13.11 11.82
CA ASP A 2 -0.73 -12.69 12.91
C ASP A 2 -2.17 -13.08 12.50
N PRO A 3 -2.83 -14.00 13.22
CA PRO A 3 -4.18 -14.44 12.91
C PRO A 3 -5.24 -13.35 12.96
N ASN A 4 -4.96 -12.19 13.58
CA ASN A 4 -5.90 -11.08 13.67
C ASN A 4 -5.82 -10.13 12.45
N ASN A 5 -4.84 -10.30 11.57
CA ASN A 5 -4.72 -9.50 10.35
C ASN A 5 -5.35 -10.26 9.18
N ASP A 6 -6.63 -10.01 8.95
CA ASP A 6 -7.40 -10.61 7.85
C ASP A 6 -7.00 -10.01 6.50
N VAL A 7 -5.84 -10.41 5.98
CA VAL A 7 -5.43 -10.09 4.60
C VAL A 7 -6.19 -11.00 3.65
N ILE A 8 -6.97 -10.42 2.76
CA ILE A 8 -7.91 -11.15 1.90
C ILE A 8 -7.50 -11.01 0.44
N LEU A 9 -7.55 -12.11 -0.31
CA LEU A 9 -7.55 -12.10 -1.77
C LEU A 9 -9.00 -12.12 -2.27
N ALA A 10 -9.48 -10.97 -2.74
CA ALA A 10 -10.88 -10.74 -3.07
C ALA A 10 -11.14 -10.89 -4.57
N TYR A 11 -12.18 -11.67 -4.90
CA TYR A 11 -12.73 -11.85 -6.25
C TYR A 11 -14.18 -11.32 -6.35
N TRP A 12 -14.87 -11.23 -5.22
CA TRP A 12 -16.22 -10.71 -5.05
C TRP A 12 -16.23 -9.57 -4.04
N MET A 13 -17.22 -8.70 -4.16
CA MET A 13 -17.46 -7.59 -3.25
C MET A 13 -18.97 -7.38 -3.13
N ASN A 14 -19.50 -7.35 -1.91
CA ASN A 14 -20.94 -7.18 -1.64
C ASN A 14 -21.80 -8.21 -2.40
N ASP A 15 -21.43 -9.49 -2.30
CA ASP A 15 -22.13 -10.63 -2.92
C ASP A 15 -22.23 -10.59 -4.45
N ILE A 16 -21.53 -9.67 -5.12
CA ILE A 16 -21.44 -9.58 -6.57
C ILE A 16 -20.00 -9.71 -7.06
N ALA A 17 -19.83 -10.08 -8.33
CA ALA A 17 -18.51 -10.12 -8.95
C ALA A 17 -17.88 -8.72 -8.91
N SER A 18 -16.59 -8.66 -8.57
CA SER A 18 -15.86 -7.40 -8.49
C SER A 18 -15.83 -6.71 -9.87
N SER A 19 -16.03 -5.40 -9.89
CA SER A 19 -15.95 -4.62 -11.12
C SER A 19 -14.49 -4.45 -11.58
N PRO A 20 -14.24 -4.06 -12.84
CA PRO A 20 -12.90 -3.70 -13.31
C PRO A 20 -12.20 -2.66 -12.43
N ASP A 21 -12.94 -1.64 -11.98
CA ASP A 21 -12.40 -0.59 -11.10
C ASP A 21 -12.04 -1.10 -9.70
N HIS A 22 -12.60 -2.24 -9.29
CA HIS A 22 -12.31 -2.92 -8.03
C HIS A 22 -11.25 -4.02 -8.17
N GLY A 23 -10.68 -4.20 -9.37
CA GLY A 23 -9.47 -4.99 -9.56
C GLY A 23 -9.66 -6.41 -10.08
N VAL A 24 -10.78 -6.73 -10.74
CA VAL A 24 -10.98 -8.04 -11.39
C VAL A 24 -9.80 -8.37 -12.33
N PRO A 25 -9.23 -9.58 -12.34
CA PRO A 25 -9.76 -10.81 -11.75
C PRO A 25 -9.55 -10.94 -10.25
N GLY A 26 -8.69 -10.15 -9.60
CA GLY A 26 -8.49 -10.27 -8.15
C GLY A 26 -7.71 -9.11 -7.56
N ALA A 27 -8.02 -8.77 -6.32
CA ALA A 27 -7.38 -7.70 -5.56
C ALA A 27 -6.99 -8.16 -4.15
N VAL A 28 -5.92 -7.59 -3.61
CA VAL A 28 -5.57 -7.76 -2.19
C VAL A 28 -6.29 -6.71 -1.38
N MET A 29 -6.93 -7.12 -0.27
CA MET A 29 -7.56 -6.23 0.70
C MET A 29 -6.86 -6.38 2.05
N ILE A 30 -6.46 -5.27 2.65
CA ILE A 30 -5.72 -5.24 3.91
C ILE A 30 -6.43 -4.30 4.90
N PRO A 31 -7.25 -4.85 5.81
CA PRO A 31 -7.91 -4.06 6.85
C PRO A 31 -6.90 -3.28 7.71
N GLY A 32 -7.22 -2.03 8.03
CA GLY A 32 -6.37 -1.17 8.87
C GLY A 32 -5.16 -0.55 8.16
N TYR A 33 -5.00 -0.75 6.86
CA TYR A 33 -3.94 -0.13 6.06
C TYR A 33 -4.51 0.85 5.03
N ALA A 34 -3.69 1.81 4.60
CA ALA A 34 -4.08 2.73 3.54
C ALA A 34 -4.40 1.98 2.24
N GLY A 35 -5.41 2.46 1.49
CA GLY A 35 -5.89 1.81 0.27
C GLY A 35 -4.82 1.61 -0.82
N GLY A 36 -3.75 2.41 -0.82
CA GLY A 36 -2.59 2.21 -1.69
C GLY A 36 -1.80 0.91 -1.45
N ARG A 37 -2.16 0.13 -0.43
CA ARG A 37 -1.64 -1.24 -0.18
C ARG A 37 -2.61 -2.34 -0.61
N CYS A 38 -3.85 -1.98 -0.92
CA CYS A 38 -4.82 -2.90 -1.51
C CYS A 38 -4.60 -2.96 -3.03
N VAL A 39 -3.66 -3.82 -3.47
CA VAL A 39 -3.28 -3.93 -4.88
C VAL A 39 -4.41 -4.54 -5.69
N LYS A 40 -4.92 -3.78 -6.67
CA LYS A 40 -5.91 -4.22 -7.67
C LYS A 40 -5.22 -4.86 -8.88
N TRP A 41 -5.96 -5.64 -9.67
CA TRP A 41 -5.45 -6.32 -10.87
C TRP A 41 -4.22 -7.19 -10.58
N LEU A 42 -4.32 -7.99 -9.53
CA LEU A 42 -3.20 -8.74 -9.00
C LEU A 42 -2.68 -9.78 -10.01
N HIS A 43 -1.39 -9.69 -10.32
CA HIS A 43 -0.72 -10.61 -11.24
C HIS A 43 0.25 -11.59 -10.55
N LYS A 44 0.95 -11.14 -9.50
CA LYS A 44 2.01 -11.92 -8.86
C LYS A 44 2.10 -11.63 -7.36
N ILE A 45 2.23 -12.69 -6.56
CA ILE A 45 2.60 -12.62 -5.15
C ILE A 45 3.96 -13.30 -4.99
N TRP A 46 4.86 -12.67 -4.23
CA TRP A 46 6.14 -13.28 -3.86
C TRP A 46 6.55 -12.84 -2.46
N ILE A 47 7.37 -13.66 -1.82
CA ILE A 47 7.90 -13.39 -0.47
C ILE A 47 9.30 -12.78 -0.62
N SER A 48 9.59 -11.76 0.18
CA SER A 48 10.87 -11.07 0.20
C SER A 48 11.28 -10.74 1.63
N LYS A 49 12.59 -10.75 1.91
CA LYS A 49 13.15 -10.28 3.20
C LYS A 49 13.23 -8.76 3.29
N LYS A 50 13.07 -8.05 2.17
CA LYS A 50 13.15 -6.59 2.07
C LYS A 50 11.84 -6.04 1.52
N GLU A 51 11.50 -4.82 1.91
CA GLU A 51 10.41 -4.05 1.28
C GLU A 51 10.65 -3.89 -0.23
N ILE A 52 9.56 -3.72 -0.98
CA ILE A 52 9.62 -3.56 -2.43
C ILE A 52 10.22 -2.21 -2.81
N SER A 53 11.09 -2.17 -3.82
CA SER A 53 11.73 -0.94 -4.30
C SER A 53 10.99 -0.30 -5.48
N SER A 54 9.67 -0.51 -5.58
CA SER A 54 8.88 0.05 -6.68
C SER A 54 8.65 1.56 -6.48
N TYR A 55 8.46 2.27 -7.59
CA TYR A 55 8.21 3.72 -7.55
C TYR A 55 7.03 4.07 -6.63
N TYR A 56 5.90 3.36 -6.75
CA TYR A 56 4.69 3.59 -5.93
C TYR A 56 4.85 3.20 -4.45
N HIS A 57 5.83 2.36 -4.09
CA HIS A 57 6.11 2.06 -2.69
C HIS A 57 6.95 3.13 -2.01
N ILE A 58 7.89 3.71 -2.75
CA ILE A 58 8.84 4.71 -2.25
C ILE A 58 8.19 6.10 -2.27
N TRP A 59 7.58 6.50 -3.38
CA TRP A 59 7.20 7.89 -3.65
C TRP A 59 5.72 8.21 -3.45
N ASP A 60 4.94 7.25 -2.95
CA ASP A 60 3.51 7.39 -2.74
C ASP A 60 3.08 6.73 -1.42
N ASN A 61 1.96 7.18 -0.87
CA ASN A 61 1.35 6.67 0.36
C ASN A 61 2.32 6.65 1.57
N ARG A 62 3.09 7.74 1.74
CA ARG A 62 3.97 7.98 2.90
C ARG A 62 3.68 9.34 3.52
N VAL A 63 3.70 9.39 4.84
CA VAL A 63 3.66 10.64 5.59
C VAL A 63 5.09 11.15 5.73
N VAL A 64 5.37 12.29 5.11
CA VAL A 64 6.64 13.02 5.27
C VAL A 64 6.38 14.33 6.01
N SER A 65 7.44 14.93 6.52
CA SER A 65 7.33 16.19 7.26
C SER A 65 6.82 17.33 6.38
N SER A 66 6.04 18.25 6.96
CA SER A 66 5.40 19.37 6.26
C SER A 66 6.38 20.33 5.56
N PHE A 67 7.63 20.40 6.01
CA PHE A 67 8.66 21.23 5.37
C PHE A 67 9.16 20.67 4.04
N ILE A 68 8.82 19.41 3.69
CA ILE A 68 9.05 18.88 2.35
C ILE A 68 7.91 19.34 1.43
N ALA A 69 8.21 20.30 0.56
CA ALA A 69 7.24 20.82 -0.41
C ALA A 69 7.14 19.98 -1.70
N GLY A 70 8.07 19.04 -1.94
CA GLY A 70 8.13 18.26 -3.18
C GLY A 70 8.98 17.01 -3.08
N LYS A 71 9.13 16.30 -4.20
CA LYS A 71 9.92 15.05 -4.27
C LYS A 71 11.40 15.30 -4.56
N ASP A 72 11.79 16.55 -4.76
CA ASP A 72 13.13 16.93 -5.18
C ASP A 72 14.09 17.12 -4.01
N GLY A 73 15.35 16.84 -4.27
CA GLY A 73 16.45 17.05 -3.34
C GLY A 73 16.72 15.88 -2.39
N LYS A 74 17.92 15.89 -1.81
CA LYS A 74 18.45 14.80 -0.98
C LYS A 74 17.60 14.52 0.27
N PHE A 75 16.98 15.56 0.84
CA PHE A 75 16.10 15.42 2.00
C PHE A 75 14.82 14.66 1.66
N ALA A 76 14.19 14.96 0.53
CA ALA A 76 13.01 14.23 0.08
C ALA A 76 13.34 12.76 -0.18
N GLU A 77 14.39 12.49 -0.95
CA GLU A 77 14.83 11.12 -1.25
C GLU A 77 15.10 10.30 0.02
N THR A 78 15.79 10.89 0.99
CA THR A 78 16.04 10.25 2.29
C THR A 78 14.75 9.99 3.04
N LEU A 79 13.83 10.96 3.08
CA LEU A 79 12.61 10.82 3.86
C LEU A 79 11.63 9.82 3.22
N PHE A 80 11.50 9.82 1.90
CA PHE A 80 10.69 8.85 1.16
C PHE A 80 11.29 7.44 1.20
N SER A 81 12.61 7.28 1.23
CA SER A 81 13.25 5.95 1.25
C SER A 81 13.40 5.33 2.64
N TYR A 82 13.19 6.11 3.72
CA TYR A 82 13.34 5.62 5.09
C TYR A 82 12.31 4.53 5.44
N PRO A 83 12.71 3.36 5.96
CA PRO A 83 11.78 2.26 6.27
C PRO A 83 10.71 2.63 7.30
N GLY A 84 9.57 1.92 7.30
CA GLY A 84 8.59 2.01 8.39
C GLY A 84 7.65 3.23 8.38
N ARG A 85 7.74 4.12 7.38
CA ARG A 85 6.78 5.24 7.20
C ARG A 85 5.58 4.91 6.31
N VAL A 86 5.17 3.64 6.32
CA VAL A 86 4.00 3.19 5.58
C VAL A 86 2.74 3.65 6.31
N SER A 87 1.86 4.35 5.60
CA SER A 87 0.60 4.85 6.18
C SER A 87 -0.32 3.70 6.61
N ARG A 88 -0.61 3.62 7.91
CA ARG A 88 -1.72 2.82 8.45
C ARG A 88 -3.00 3.64 8.38
N ALA A 89 -4.14 3.00 8.17
CA ALA A 89 -5.42 3.70 8.19
C ALA A 89 -5.63 4.29 9.60
N GLY A 90 -5.79 5.62 9.69
CA GLY A 90 -6.04 6.31 10.96
C GLY A 90 -4.80 6.85 11.70
N SER A 91 -3.58 6.77 11.16
CA SER A 91 -2.38 7.34 11.81
C SER A 91 -2.26 8.87 11.67
N GLN A 92 -3.38 9.59 11.54
CA GLN A 92 -3.45 11.05 11.42
C GLN A 92 -4.28 11.68 12.55
N LEU A 93 -4.21 11.11 13.75
CA LEU A 93 -4.52 11.79 15.00
C LEU A 93 -3.30 11.73 15.92
#